data_AF-A0AAP0HCZ9-F1
#
_entry.id   AF-A0AAP0HCZ9-F1
#
_cell.length_a   1.000
_cell.length_b   1.000
_cell.length_c   1.000
_cell.angle_alpha   90.00
_cell.angle_beta   90.00
_cell.angle_gamma   90.00
#
_symmetry.space_group_name_H-M   'P 1'
#
loop_
_entity.id
_entity.type
_entity.pdbx_description
1 polymer ?
#
loop_
_entity_poly.entity_id
_entity_poly.type
_entity_poly.pdbx_seq_one_letter_code
_entity_poly.pdbx_strand_id
1 'polypeptide(L)'
;MPTLNQLIRHGREEKRRTDRTRASDQCPQKQGVRPRVPTRTPKKPNSAPRKIAKVRLSNRHDIFAHIPGEGHNSQEHSMVLIRGGRVKDSPGVKSHCIRGVKDLLGIPDRRRGRSKYGYDMKEGQKNYRTTPTRAKGDLRELQKEPER
;
A
#
# COMPACT_ATOMS: atom_id res chain seq x y z
N MET A 1 -39.88 7.74 18.11
CA MET A 1 -39.75 6.28 18.35
C MET A 1 -40.93 5.59 17.67
N PRO A 2 -40.71 4.64 16.76
CA PRO A 2 -41.82 3.94 16.11
C PRO A 2 -42.51 2.97 17.09
N THR A 3 -43.82 2.78 16.94
CA THR A 3 -44.62 1.84 17.73
C THR A 3 -44.47 0.41 17.21
N LEU A 4 -44.85 -0.59 18.02
CA LEU A 4 -44.78 -2.01 17.63
C LEU A 4 -45.57 -2.30 16.34
N ASN A 5 -46.80 -1.79 16.25
CA ASN A 5 -47.66 -1.95 15.07
C ASN A 5 -47.06 -1.30 13.80
N GLN A 6 -46.27 -0.23 13.94
CA GLN A 6 -45.56 0.37 12.81
C GLN A 6 -44.42 -0.53 12.32
N LEU A 7 -43.71 -1.21 13.22
CA LEU A 7 -42.65 -2.16 12.86
C LEU A 7 -43.20 -3.46 12.26
N ILE A 8 -44.40 -3.88 12.68
CA ILE A 8 -45.09 -5.04 12.09
C ILE A 8 -45.54 -4.74 10.65
N ARG A 9 -46.07 -3.53 10.40
CA ARG A 9 -46.50 -3.10 9.05
C ARG A 9 -45.34 -2.68 8.14
N HIS A 10 -44.31 -2.07 8.72
CA HIS A 10 -43.13 -1.58 8.01
C HIS A 10 -41.88 -2.07 8.75
N GLY A 11 -41.30 -3.16 8.25
CA GLY A 11 -40.04 -3.69 8.75
C GLY A 11 -38.93 -2.64 8.69
N ARG A 12 -37.92 -2.78 9.56
CA ARG A 12 -36.75 -1.89 9.52
C ARG A 12 -35.90 -2.20 8.30
N GLU A 13 -35.51 -1.17 7.57
CA GLU A 13 -34.58 -1.30 6.46
C GLU A 13 -33.13 -1.07 6.89
N GLU A 14 -32.23 -1.83 6.30
CA GLU A 14 -30.80 -1.60 6.47
C GLU A 14 -30.35 -0.36 5.68
N LYS A 15 -29.48 0.43 6.31
CA LYS A 15 -28.89 1.61 5.66
C LYS A 15 -27.89 1.17 4.59
N ARG A 16 -28.28 1.27 3.31
CA ARG A 16 -27.40 1.00 2.18
C ARG A 16 -26.22 1.97 2.16
N ARG A 17 -25.01 1.45 1.96
CA ARG A 17 -23.77 2.24 1.81
C ARG A 17 -23.16 2.00 0.44
N THR A 18 -22.58 3.04 -0.15
CA THR A 18 -21.85 2.93 -1.42
C THR A 18 -20.35 2.78 -1.17
N ASP A 19 -19.72 1.85 -1.90
CA ASP A 19 -18.27 1.71 -1.85
C ASP A 19 -17.58 2.86 -2.60
N ARG A 20 -16.58 3.44 -1.94
CA ARG A 20 -15.74 4.49 -2.50
C ARG A 20 -14.68 3.94 -3.44
N THR A 21 -14.35 2.65 -3.36
CA THR A 21 -13.29 1.95 -4.11
C THR A 21 -13.79 0.96 -5.16
N ARG A 22 -14.94 1.24 -5.78
CA ARG A 22 -15.57 0.36 -6.79
C ARG A 22 -14.63 -0.15 -7.90
N ALA A 23 -13.66 0.67 -8.33
CA ALA A 23 -12.72 0.29 -9.39
C ALA A 23 -11.76 -0.86 -9.00
N SER A 24 -11.56 -1.10 -7.71
CA SER A 24 -10.71 -2.20 -7.23
C SER A 24 -11.41 -3.55 -7.28
N ASP A 25 -12.73 -3.60 -7.41
CA ASP A 25 -13.54 -4.83 -7.45
C ASP A 25 -13.29 -5.74 -6.22
N GLN A 26 -13.44 -5.14 -5.03
CA GLN A 26 -13.17 -5.76 -3.73
C GLN A 26 -11.74 -6.30 -3.49
N CYS A 27 -10.83 -6.16 -4.46
CA CYS A 27 -9.42 -6.48 -4.25
C CYS A 27 -8.72 -5.40 -3.39
N PRO A 28 -7.82 -5.79 -2.47
CA PRO A 28 -7.07 -4.83 -1.65
C PRO A 28 -6.08 -3.99 -2.47
N GLN A 29 -5.44 -4.62 -3.46
CA GLN A 29 -4.60 -3.95 -4.46
C GLN A 29 -4.94 -4.46 -5.86
N LYS A 30 -4.70 -3.62 -6.87
CA LYS A 30 -4.87 -4.00 -8.28
C LYS A 30 -3.73 -3.43 -9.11
N GLN A 31 -3.21 -4.24 -10.02
CA GLN A 31 -2.16 -3.84 -10.95
C GLN A 31 -2.77 -3.03 -12.10
N GLY A 32 -1.99 -2.09 -12.62
CA GLY A 32 -2.34 -1.37 -13.84
C GLY A 32 -1.11 -0.79 -14.53
N VAL A 33 -1.33 -0.35 -15.77
CA VAL A 33 -0.35 0.37 -16.59
C VAL A 33 -0.71 1.85 -16.56
N ARG A 34 0.27 2.73 -16.40
CA ARG A 34 0.03 4.18 -16.38
C ARG A 34 0.24 4.78 -17.77
N PRO A 35 -0.81 5.28 -18.47
CA PRO A 35 -0.61 5.89 -19.79
C PRO A 35 0.02 7.28 -19.70
N ARG A 36 -0.23 8.03 -18.63
CA ARG A 36 0.30 9.40 -18.45
C ARG A 36 0.37 9.83 -16.98
N VAL A 37 1.26 10.78 -16.68
CA VAL A 37 1.51 11.30 -15.32
C VAL A 37 1.27 12.81 -15.24
N PRO A 38 0.01 13.28 -15.13
CA PRO A 38 -0.29 14.70 -15.00
C PRO A 38 -0.11 15.22 -13.57
N THR A 39 0.15 16.52 -13.44
CA THR A 39 0.00 17.24 -12.18
C THR A 39 -1.39 17.88 -12.09
N ARG A 40 -1.97 18.00 -10.88
CA ARG A 40 -3.23 18.73 -10.66
C ARG A 40 -3.12 19.67 -9.47
N THR A 41 -3.81 20.80 -9.56
CA THR A 41 -4.00 21.71 -8.43
C THR A 41 -5.04 21.15 -7.45
N PRO A 42 -4.84 21.33 -6.13
CA PRO A 42 -5.78 20.90 -5.09
C PRO A 42 -6.98 21.85 -4.99
N LYS A 43 -8.00 21.44 -4.21
CA LYS A 43 -9.07 22.34 -3.78
C LYS A 43 -8.52 23.46 -2.87
N LYS A 44 -9.06 24.67 -3.01
CA LYS A 44 -8.95 25.74 -2.00
C LYS A 44 -9.34 25.17 -0.62
N PRO A 45 -8.64 25.46 0.49
CA PRO A 45 -7.65 26.52 0.73
C PRO A 45 -6.20 26.17 0.33
N ASN A 46 -5.96 24.92 -0.05
CA ASN A 46 -4.61 24.43 -0.26
C ASN A 46 -4.07 24.87 -1.61
N SER A 47 -2.75 25.02 -1.69
CA SER A 47 -1.99 25.27 -2.91
C SER A 47 -0.90 24.19 -3.09
N ALA A 48 -0.16 24.26 -4.20
CA ALA A 48 0.88 23.33 -4.66
C ALA A 48 0.41 22.16 -5.56
N PRO A 49 1.18 21.82 -6.62
CA PRO A 49 0.82 20.76 -7.57
C PRO A 49 0.88 19.37 -6.93
N ARG A 50 -0.12 18.54 -7.19
CA ARG A 50 -0.19 17.14 -6.76
C ARG A 50 0.22 16.23 -7.91
N LYS A 51 1.16 15.32 -7.65
CA LYS A 51 1.67 14.33 -8.62
C LYS A 51 0.67 13.17 -8.72
N ILE A 52 0.06 13.00 -9.89
CA ILE A 52 -1.00 12.02 -10.11
C ILE A 52 -0.64 11.17 -11.34
N ALA A 53 -1.01 9.90 -11.31
CA ALA A 53 -0.95 9.00 -12.45
C ALA A 53 -2.38 8.72 -12.95
N LYS A 54 -2.60 8.82 -14.27
CA LYS A 54 -3.72 8.10 -14.89
C LYS A 54 -3.29 6.65 -15.02
N VAL A 55 -4.11 5.71 -14.59
CA VAL A 55 -3.78 4.28 -14.60
C VAL A 55 -4.95 3.49 -15.17
N ARG A 56 -4.65 2.66 -16.17
CA ARG A 56 -5.53 1.64 -16.71
C ARG A 56 -5.31 0.37 -15.90
N LEU A 57 -6.28 0.00 -15.09
CA LEU A 57 -6.25 -1.22 -14.28
C LEU A 57 -6.42 -2.46 -15.16
N SER A 58 -6.03 -3.62 -14.63
CA SER A 58 -6.24 -4.92 -15.28
C SER A 58 -7.70 -5.22 -15.62
N ASN A 59 -8.66 -4.70 -14.84
CA ASN A 59 -10.09 -4.80 -15.10
C ASN A 59 -10.63 -3.71 -16.06
N ARG A 60 -9.74 -3.10 -16.86
CA ARG A 60 -10.09 -2.10 -17.90
C ARG A 60 -10.69 -0.80 -17.37
N HIS A 61 -10.67 -0.55 -16.06
CA HIS A 61 -11.05 0.75 -15.51
C HIS A 61 -9.91 1.75 -15.58
N ASP A 62 -10.22 2.96 -16.03
CA ASP A 62 -9.31 4.11 -15.97
C ASP A 62 -9.54 4.89 -14.68
N ILE A 63 -8.51 5.00 -13.86
CA ILE A 63 -8.56 5.74 -12.60
C ILE A 63 -7.40 6.72 -12.46
N PHE A 64 -7.60 7.70 -11.59
CA PHE A 64 -6.54 8.60 -11.14
C PHE A 64 -6.01 8.14 -9.79
N ALA A 65 -4.71 7.90 -9.72
CA ALA A 65 -4.01 7.47 -8.51
C ALA A 65 -2.94 8.49 -8.12
N HIS A 66 -2.86 8.82 -6.83
CA HIS A 66 -1.84 9.74 -6.32
C HIS A 66 -0.51 9.02 -6.10
N ILE A 67 0.60 9.65 -6.52
CA ILE A 67 1.96 9.15 -6.28
C ILE A 67 2.47 9.76 -4.96
N PRO A 68 2.61 8.97 -3.88
CA PRO A 68 2.90 9.53 -2.56
C PRO A 68 4.38 9.87 -2.38
N GLY A 69 4.68 11.01 -1.76
CA GLY A 69 6.05 11.41 -1.39
C GLY A 69 6.81 12.19 -2.46
N GLU A 70 8.09 12.45 -2.18
CA GLU A 70 8.97 13.29 -3.00
C GLU A 70 9.60 12.51 -4.16
N GLY A 71 9.82 13.19 -5.29
CA GLY A 71 10.30 12.57 -6.55
C GLY A 71 9.43 11.42 -7.08
N HIS A 72 9.62 11.00 -8.33
CA HIS A 72 9.19 9.68 -8.82
C HIS A 72 9.93 9.34 -10.10
N ASN A 73 10.19 8.06 -10.32
CA ASN A 73 10.76 7.55 -11.58
C ASN A 73 9.67 7.23 -12.62
N SER A 74 8.56 7.98 -12.58
CA SER A 74 7.34 7.60 -13.29
C SER A 74 7.34 8.02 -14.77
N GLN A 75 7.89 7.18 -15.64
CA GLN A 75 7.74 7.20 -17.10
C GLN A 75 6.35 6.76 -17.60
N GLU A 76 6.04 6.94 -18.88
CA GLU A 76 4.81 6.40 -19.48
C GLU A 76 4.86 4.86 -19.58
N HIS A 77 3.70 4.20 -19.69
CA HIS A 77 3.53 2.75 -19.90
C HIS A 77 4.08 1.80 -18.83
N SER A 78 4.62 2.34 -17.76
CA SER A 78 5.20 1.50 -16.71
C SER A 78 4.11 0.94 -15.77
N MET A 79 4.39 -0.24 -15.24
CA MET A 79 3.49 -1.00 -14.39
C MET A 79 3.54 -0.50 -12.95
N VAL A 80 2.36 -0.32 -12.36
CA VAL A 80 2.20 0.14 -10.98
C VAL A 80 1.18 -0.71 -10.24
N LEU A 81 1.39 -0.85 -8.94
CA LEU A 81 0.41 -1.45 -8.04
C LEU A 81 -0.36 -0.35 -7.31
N ILE A 82 -1.68 -0.44 -7.32
CA ILE A 82 -2.57 0.56 -6.73
C ILE A 82 -3.27 -0.02 -5.51
N ARG A 83 -3.42 0.80 -4.48
CA ARG A 83 -4.30 0.55 -3.34
C ARG A 83 -5.38 1.62 -3.22
N GLY A 84 -6.43 1.29 -2.48
CA GLY A 84 -7.43 2.27 -2.05
C GLY A 84 -6.83 3.38 -1.19
N GLY A 85 -7.45 4.55 -1.24
CA GLY A 85 -7.14 5.68 -0.35
C GLY A 85 -7.35 7.00 -1.06
N ARG A 86 -8.33 7.76 -0.56
CA ARG A 86 -8.72 9.04 -1.14
C ARG A 86 -7.78 10.14 -0.69
N VAL A 87 -7.31 10.94 -1.66
CA VAL A 87 -6.67 12.22 -1.36
C VAL A 87 -7.76 13.24 -1.05
N LYS A 88 -7.75 13.81 0.15
CA LYS A 88 -8.77 14.77 0.61
C LYS A 88 -8.83 16.00 -0.31
N ASP A 89 -7.65 16.50 -0.66
CA ASP A 89 -7.45 17.76 -1.38
C ASP A 89 -7.73 17.67 -2.89
N SER A 90 -7.57 16.48 -3.49
CA SER A 90 -7.68 16.30 -4.94
C SER A 90 -8.99 15.58 -5.29
N PRO A 91 -9.97 16.27 -5.90
CA PRO A 91 -11.23 15.65 -6.28
C PRO A 91 -11.00 14.58 -7.35
N GLY A 92 -11.74 13.48 -7.23
CA GLY A 92 -11.66 12.35 -8.17
C GLY A 92 -10.47 11.41 -7.95
N VAL A 93 -9.50 11.76 -7.08
CA VAL A 93 -8.35 10.90 -6.77
C VAL A 93 -8.67 10.05 -5.55
N LYS A 94 -9.14 8.82 -5.79
CA LYS A 94 -9.63 7.89 -4.76
C LYS A 94 -8.64 6.78 -4.40
N SER A 95 -7.49 6.75 -5.07
CA SER A 95 -6.51 5.67 -4.97
C SER A 95 -5.08 6.19 -4.86
N HIS A 96 -4.17 5.34 -4.39
CA HIS A 96 -2.75 5.62 -4.26
C HIS A 96 -1.90 4.57 -4.97
N CYS A 97 -0.81 5.00 -5.59
CA CYS A 97 0.23 4.08 -6.03
C CYS A 97 1.06 3.60 -4.83
N ILE A 98 1.43 2.33 -4.82
CA ILE A 98 2.35 1.73 -3.85
C ILE A 98 3.77 1.89 -4.36
N ARG A 99 4.68 2.36 -3.50
CA ARG A 99 6.11 2.55 -3.79
C ARG A 99 6.91 1.29 -3.43
N GLY A 100 8.04 1.09 -4.12
CA GLY A 100 8.92 -0.07 -3.93
C GLY A 100 8.36 -1.36 -4.51
N VAL A 101 7.36 -1.29 -5.40
CA VAL A 101 6.69 -2.46 -5.98
C VAL A 101 6.47 -2.22 -7.47
N LYS A 102 6.66 -3.28 -8.28
CA LYS A 102 6.73 -3.20 -9.75
C LYS A 102 7.77 -2.14 -10.15
N ASP A 103 7.42 -1.22 -11.04
CA ASP A 103 8.38 -0.27 -11.58
C ASP A 103 8.45 1.04 -10.77
N LEU A 104 7.54 1.24 -9.81
CA LEU A 104 7.55 2.45 -8.99
C LEU A 104 8.54 2.28 -7.84
N LEU A 105 9.75 2.82 -8.04
CA LEU A 105 10.83 2.77 -7.06
C LEU A 105 10.47 3.47 -5.73
N GLY A 106 11.13 2.99 -4.67
CA GLY A 106 11.08 3.62 -3.35
C GLY A 106 11.70 5.02 -3.34
N ILE A 107 11.49 5.74 -2.25
CA ILE A 107 12.15 7.04 -2.04
C ILE A 107 13.47 6.79 -1.30
N PRO A 108 14.64 7.14 -1.89
CA PRO A 108 15.92 6.95 -1.21
C PRO A 108 16.03 7.83 0.04
N ASP A 109 16.90 7.42 0.97
CA ASP A 109 17.28 8.16 2.17
C ASP A 109 16.14 8.51 3.16
N ARG A 110 14.97 7.90 2.98
CA ARG A 110 13.83 8.14 3.86
C ARG A 110 13.98 7.41 5.20
N ARG A 111 14.40 8.14 6.24
CA ARG A 111 14.63 7.59 7.59
C ARG A 111 13.34 7.26 8.37
N ARG A 112 12.26 8.02 8.19
CA ARG A 112 10.97 7.84 8.91
C ARG A 112 9.84 7.40 7.98
N GLY A 113 9.03 6.45 8.45
CA GLY A 113 7.90 5.91 7.67
C GLY A 113 8.33 5.11 6.43
N ARG A 114 9.55 4.56 6.45
CA ARG A 114 10.22 3.90 5.31
C ARG A 114 9.38 2.82 4.62
N SER A 115 8.64 2.03 5.40
CA SER A 115 7.78 0.94 4.91
C SER A 115 6.66 1.43 3.99
N LYS A 116 6.14 2.65 4.21
CA LYS A 116 5.09 3.24 3.36
C LYS A 116 5.61 3.69 1.98
N TYR A 117 6.91 3.99 1.90
CA TYR A 117 7.54 4.56 0.71
C TYR A 117 8.56 3.62 0.06
N GLY A 118 8.58 2.34 0.45
CA GLY A 118 9.39 1.31 -0.18
C GLY A 118 10.89 1.50 -0.01
N TYR A 119 11.34 2.01 1.14
CA TYR A 119 12.77 2.15 1.44
C TYR A 119 13.21 1.13 2.50
N ASP A 120 14.23 0.34 2.17
CA ASP A 120 14.82 -0.65 3.06
C ASP A 120 15.99 -0.10 3.86
N MET A 121 16.29 -0.75 4.99
CA MET A 121 17.48 -0.44 5.79
C MET A 121 18.75 -0.85 5.05
N LYS A 122 19.77 0.01 5.09
CA LYS A 122 21.14 -0.37 4.71
C LYS A 122 21.61 -1.52 5.61
N GLU A 123 22.38 -2.46 5.05
CA GLU A 123 22.79 -3.69 5.74
C GLU A 123 23.46 -3.43 7.11
N GLY A 124 24.28 -2.37 7.22
CA GLY A 124 24.95 -2.02 8.48
C GLY A 124 24.05 -1.51 9.62
N GLN A 125 22.74 -1.36 9.41
CA GLN A 125 21.77 -0.94 10.44
C GLN A 125 20.75 -2.02 10.80
N LYS A 126 20.87 -3.22 10.21
CA LYS A 126 19.96 -4.32 10.48
C LYS A 126 20.41 -5.05 11.75
N ASN A 127 19.73 -4.81 12.87
CA ASN A 127 19.88 -5.63 14.06
C ASN A 127 19.15 -6.96 13.83
N TYR A 128 19.83 -7.93 13.20
CA TYR A 128 19.33 -9.29 13.12
C TYR A 128 19.31 -9.86 14.54
N ARG A 129 18.11 -10.16 15.07
CA ARG A 129 18.00 -11.05 16.23
C ARG A 129 18.46 -12.43 15.76
N THR A 130 19.71 -12.79 16.05
CA THR A 130 20.16 -14.18 15.93
C THR A 130 19.29 -14.99 16.89
N THR A 131 18.35 -15.77 16.38
CA THR A 131 17.75 -16.82 17.21
C THR A 131 18.88 -17.79 17.53
N PRO A 132 19.17 -18.11 18.79
CA PRO A 132 20.12 -19.17 19.09
C PRO A 132 19.55 -20.43 18.46
N THR A 133 20.17 -20.90 17.38
CA THR A 133 19.96 -22.24 16.88
C THR A 133 20.25 -23.17 18.04
N ARG A 134 19.20 -23.81 18.57
CA ARG A 134 19.32 -24.86 19.58
C ARG A 134 20.35 -25.85 19.06
N ALA A 135 21.54 -25.81 19.65
CA ALA A 135 22.65 -26.65 19.25
C ALA A 135 22.14 -28.08 19.19
N LYS A 136 22.18 -28.68 17.99
CA LYS A 136 22.16 -30.14 17.88
C LYS A 136 23.38 -30.60 18.67
N GLY A 137 23.15 -31.38 19.72
CA GLY A 137 24.21 -31.85 20.61
C GLY A 137 25.34 -32.45 19.79
N ASP A 138 26.55 -31.93 20.00
CA ASP A 138 27.78 -32.55 19.54
C ASP A 138 27.96 -33.87 20.29
N LEU A 139 27.51 -34.96 19.66
CA LEU A 139 27.74 -36.36 20.05
C LEU A 139 29.19 -36.79 19.80
N ARG A 140 30.19 -35.94 20.11
CA ARG A 140 31.61 -36.20 19.82
C ARG A 140 32.57 -35.89 20.96
N GLU A 141 32.15 -36.04 22.21
CA GLU A 141 33.06 -36.15 23.35
C GLU A 141 32.70 -37.36 24.21
N LEU A 142 32.71 -38.53 23.59
CA LEU A 142 32.72 -39.83 24.27
C LEU A 142 33.74 -40.70 23.57
N GLN A 143 35.03 -40.46 23.80
CA GLN A 143 36.08 -41.47 23.67
C GLN A 143 37.39 -41.02 24.34
N LYS A 144 37.59 -41.59 25.53
CA LYS A 144 38.86 -42.05 26.15
C LYS A 144 39.75 -41.02 26.84
N GLU A 145 39.61 -40.96 28.16
CA GLU A 145 40.73 -40.73 29.08
C GLU A 145 41.74 -41.90 28.99
N PRO A 146 43.05 -41.65 29.12
CA PRO A 146 44.03 -42.69 29.39
C PRO A 146 44.30 -42.76 30.90
N GLU A 147 43.83 -43.81 31.57
CA GLU A 147 44.42 -44.25 32.83
C GLU A 147 45.53 -45.29 32.58
N ARG A 148 46.43 -45.37 33.55
CA ARG A 148 47.76 -45.99 33.58
C ARG A 148 47.80 -47.48 33.26
#